data_AF-A0A2V6ELJ9-F1
#
_entry.id   AF-A0A2V6ELJ9-F1
#
_cell.length_a   1.000
_cell.length_b   1.000
_cell.length_c   1.000
_cell.angle_alpha   90.00
_cell.angle_beta   90.00
_cell.angle_gamma   90.00
#
_symmetry.space_group_name_H-M   'P 1'
#
loop_
_entity.id
_entity.type
_entity.pdbx_description
1 polymer ?
#
loop_
_entity_poly.entity_id
_entity_poly.type
_entity_poly.pdbx_seq_one_letter_code
_entity_poly.pdbx_strand_id
1 'polypeptide(L)' 'GILRFNQIVTEEARKRGLEVVDIFPISKKMGQDKSLVAKDGLHPSAKAYAEWEKIIFQAALELLTR' A
#
# COMPACT_ATOMS: atom_id res chain seq x y z
N GLY A 1 13.59 9.97 4.14
CA GLY A 1 13.26 8.54 4.36
C GLY A 1 11.84 8.25 3.90
N ILE A 2 11.40 7.00 3.97
CA ILE A 2 10.12 6.53 3.38
C ILE A 2 8.91 7.35 3.87
N LEU A 3 8.85 7.73 5.15
CA LEU A 3 7.76 8.55 5.69
C LEU A 3 7.57 9.88 4.95
N ARG A 4 8.67 10.60 4.70
CA ARG A 4 8.64 11.87 3.96
C ARG A 4 8.27 11.66 2.49
N PHE A 5 8.72 10.57 1.89
CA PHE A 5 8.37 10.23 0.51
C PHE A 5 6.86 9.96 0.39
N ASN A 6 6.30 9.15 1.28
CA ASN A 6 4.86 8.85 1.30
C ASN A 6 4.03 10.12 1.53
N GLN A 7 4.47 11.00 2.43
CA GLN A 7 3.83 12.30 2.63
C GLN A 7 3.77 13.13 1.33
N ILE A 8 4.87 13.20 0.58
CA ILE A 8 4.90 13.93 -0.70
C ILE A 8 3.93 13.30 -1.71
N VAL A 9 3.89 11.96 -1.81
CA VAL A 9 2.93 11.26 -2.69
C VAL A 9 1.48 11.62 -2.33
N THR A 10 1.12 11.56 -1.05
CA THR A 10 -0.23 11.92 -0.58
C THR A 10 -0.56 13.38 -0.87
N GLU A 11 0.38 14.30 -0.63
CA GLU A 11 0.19 15.73 -0.89
C GLU A 11 -0.01 16.01 -2.39
N GLU A 12 0.78 15.39 -3.27
CA GLU A 12 0.68 15.56 -4.72
C GLU A 12 -0.57 14.92 -5.32
N ALA A 13 -0.99 13.76 -4.80
CA ALA A 13 -2.23 13.11 -5.20
C ALA A 13 -3.46 13.97 -4.84
N ARG A 14 -3.50 14.50 -3.61
CA ARG A 14 -4.58 15.38 -3.14
C ARG A 14 -4.73 16.63 -4.01
N LYS A 15 -3.62 17.25 -4.45
CA LYS A 15 -3.65 18.41 -5.37
C LYS A 15 -4.34 18.11 -6.71
N ARG A 16 -4.43 16.84 -7.09
CA ARG A 16 -4.98 16.37 -8.38
C ARG A 16 -6.33 15.64 -8.21
N GLY A 17 -6.90 15.63 -7.00
CA GLY A 17 -8.12 14.89 -6.72
C GLY A 17 -7.96 13.37 -6.86
N LEU A 18 -6.76 12.85 -6.66
CA LEU A 18 -6.46 11.42 -6.72
C LEU A 18 -6.56 10.81 -5.32
N GLU A 19 -7.20 9.66 -5.23
CA GLU A 19 -7.27 8.86 -4.01
C GLU A 19 -5.94 8.12 -3.76
N VAL A 20 -5.51 8.03 -2.49
CA VAL A 20 -4.30 7.30 -2.10
C VAL A 20 -4.64 6.23 -1.08
N VAL A 21 -4.43 4.97 -1.47
CA VAL A 21 -4.56 3.83 -0.56
C VAL A 21 -3.23 3.60 0.15
N ASP A 22 -3.18 3.88 1.46
CA ASP A 22 -1.95 3.75 2.24
C ASP A 22 -1.64 2.29 2.62
N ILE A 23 -0.79 1.64 1.80
CA ILE A 23 -0.28 0.30 2.06
C ILE A 23 0.89 0.26 3.07
N PHE A 24 1.41 1.41 3.50
CA PHE A 24 2.62 1.48 4.31
C PHE A 24 2.48 0.83 5.71
N PRO A 25 1.35 0.97 6.44
CA PRO A 25 1.13 0.26 7.70
C PRO A 25 1.19 -1.27 7.54
N ILE A 26 0.66 -1.81 6.44
CA ILE A 26 0.72 -3.25 6.13
C ILE A 26 2.16 -3.64 5.79
N SER A 27 2.83 -2.85 4.95
CA SER A 27 4.21 -3.10 4.50
C SER A 27 5.21 -3.12 5.66
N LYS A 28 5.01 -2.32 6.72
CA LYS A 28 5.87 -2.36 7.92
C LYS A 28 5.90 -3.74 8.60
N LYS A 29 4.85 -4.56 8.46
CA LYS A 29 4.80 -5.91 9.03
C LYS A 29 5.84 -6.84 8.39
N MET A 30 6.32 -6.56 7.17
CA MET A 30 7.36 -7.34 6.49
C MET A 30 8.69 -7.37 7.27
N GLY A 31 8.95 -6.37 8.12
CA GLY A 31 10.12 -6.36 9.01
C GLY A 31 10.06 -7.42 10.13
N GLN A 32 8.85 -7.87 10.48
CA GLN A 32 8.59 -8.79 11.60
C GLN A 32 8.09 -10.17 11.11
N ASP A 33 7.35 -10.21 10.01
CA ASP A 33 6.80 -11.43 9.42
C ASP A 33 7.46 -11.71 8.06
N LYS A 34 8.38 -12.68 8.05
CA LYS A 34 9.08 -13.12 6.83
C LYS A 34 8.17 -13.78 5.80
N SER A 35 6.98 -14.26 6.18
CA SER A 35 6.00 -14.80 5.22
C SER A 35 5.43 -13.73 4.29
N LEU A 36 5.60 -12.44 4.65
CA LEU A 36 5.21 -11.30 3.83
C LEU A 36 6.31 -10.87 2.83
N VAL A 37 7.48 -11.50 2.86
CA VAL A 37 8.61 -11.19 1.96
C VAL A 37 8.81 -12.34 0.98
N ALA A 38 9.04 -12.02 -0.28
CA ALA A 38 9.35 -12.99 -1.33
C ALA A 38 10.74 -13.63 -1.13
N LYS A 39 11.03 -14.67 -1.92
CA LYS A 39 12.30 -15.42 -1.81
C LYS A 39 13.55 -14.58 -2.08
N ASP A 40 13.42 -13.46 -2.79
CA ASP A 40 14.52 -12.52 -3.04
C ASP A 40 14.89 -11.65 -1.83
N GLY A 41 14.14 -11.76 -0.73
CA GLY A 41 14.39 -11.03 0.51
C GLY A 41 14.06 -9.53 0.44
N LEU A 42 13.44 -9.07 -0.65
CA LEU A 42 13.14 -7.66 -0.87
C LEU A 42 11.65 -7.42 -1.19
N HIS A 43 11.10 -8.13 -2.17
CA HIS A 43 9.76 -7.85 -2.66
C HIS A 43 8.67 -8.40 -1.72
N PRO A 44 7.44 -7.84 -1.76
CA PRO A 44 6.30 -8.43 -1.09
C PRO A 44 6.01 -9.84 -1.63
N SER A 45 5.66 -10.77 -0.74
CA SER A 45 5.18 -12.09 -1.14
C SER A 45 3.76 -12.03 -1.71
N ALA A 46 3.28 -13.13 -2.31
CA ALA A 46 1.88 -13.24 -2.74
C ALA A 46 0.89 -12.97 -1.59
N LYS A 47 1.23 -13.38 -0.36
CA LYS A 47 0.44 -13.09 0.85
C LYS A 47 0.39 -11.59 1.13
N ALA A 48 1.50 -10.87 1.02
CA ALA A 48 1.53 -9.44 1.23
C ALA A 48 0.73 -8.67 0.17
N TYR A 49 0.82 -9.06 -1.11
CA TYR A 49 -0.01 -8.49 -2.17
C TYR A 49 -1.51 -8.73 -1.92
N ALA A 50 -1.90 -9.90 -1.41
CA ALA A 50 -3.29 -10.16 -1.03
C ALA A 50 -3.78 -9.26 0.12
N GLU A 51 -2.91 -8.93 1.10
CA GLU A 51 -3.26 -7.96 2.15
C GLU A 51 -3.39 -6.52 1.62
N TRP A 52 -2.57 -6.14 0.63
CA TRP A 52 -2.70 -4.84 -0.04
C TRP A 52 -4.00 -4.77 -0.85
N GLU A 53 -4.32 -5.84 -1.58
CA GLU A 53 -5.50 -5.93 -2.42
C GLU A 53 -6.79 -5.69 -1.64
N LYS A 54 -6.93 -6.23 -0.42
CA LYS A 54 -8.11 -6.01 0.43
C LYS A 54 -8.46 -4.54 0.64
N ILE A 55 -7.46 -3.68 0.84
CA ILE A 55 -7.70 -2.24 1.07
C ILE A 55 -7.78 -1.45 -0.25
N ILE A 56 -7.09 -1.91 -1.29
CA ILE A 56 -7.14 -1.30 -2.62
C ILE A 56 -8.52 -1.55 -3.26
N PHE A 57 -9.02 -2.79 -3.19
CA PHE A 57 -10.30 -3.18 -3.76
C PHE A 57 -11.44 -2.37 -3.15
N GLN A 58 -11.47 -2.22 -1.82
CA GLN A 58 -12.50 -1.43 -1.15
C GLN A 58 -12.53 0.01 -1.66
N ALA A 59 -11.36 0.67 -1.72
CA ALA A 59 -11.26 2.05 -2.23
C ALA A 59 -11.64 2.16 -3.72
N ALA A 60 -11.22 1.20 -4.54
CA ALA A 60 -11.54 1.18 -5.96
C ALA A 60 -13.05 0.95 -6.20
N LEU A 61 -13.66 0.05 -5.44
CA LEU A 61 -15.09 -0.22 -5.52
C LEU A 61 -15.89 1.04 -5.15
N GLU A 62 -15.55 1.70 -4.04
CA GLU A 62 -16.18 2.96 -3.62
C GLU A 62 -16.10 4.05 -4.68
N LEU A 63 -14.99 4.14 -5.43
CA LEU A 63 -14.86 5.11 -6.52
C LEU A 63 -15.75 4.80 -7.73
N LEU A 64 -16.03 3.52 -8.00
CA LEU A 64 -16.82 3.07 -9.14
C LEU A 64 -18.33 3.04 -8.86
N THR A 65 -18.74 2.93 -7.60
CA THR A 65 -20.14 2.85 -7.21
C THR A 65 -20.71 4.17 -6.68
N ARG A 66 -19.96 5.26 -6.80
CA ARG A 66 -20.40 6.62 -6.46
C ARG A 66 -21.25 7.25 -7.56
#